data_AF-A0A9W9GHR9-F1
#
_entry.id   AF-A0A9W9GHR9-F1
#
_cell.length_a   1.000
_cell.length_b   1.000
_cell.length_c   1.000
_cell.angle_alpha   90.00
_cell.angle_beta   90.00
_cell.angle_gamma   90.00
#
_symmetry.space_group_name_H-M   'P 1'
#
loop_
_entity.id
_entity.type
_entity.pdbx_description
1 polymer ?
#
loop_
_entity_poly.entity_id
_entity_poly.type
_entity_poly.pdbx_seq_one_letter_code
_entity_poly.pdbx_strand_id
1 'polypeptide(L)'
;MDVSRVIKPWKLDPQRPLAFVNATIIDPVQGQLIKNATIRISDGKIIQIVTDGSATSLEDITEENIIDLTGKYLCPGLIDCHVHIAVVPGEVDLRAYRDMTERTSLLRQPHVLKTMLERGFTSIRDCGGATLAIKEAVEEGVIPGPRLFIAGYALSQTGGHGDMRGPHDGQLCCGGSVSGISRIVDGPAECYKYAREELRQGADFIKIMGGGGVSSPTDRIEHVQFSDEEIRAIVTVARNAGTYVTSHSYTPQAVQQAIKLGVRGIEHGNLIDLETAKMMAEMGVFLTPTLIAHVMAKKMNFLPASAAAKNDEVLEQGLKMMKMAVDAGVTVCYGSDLLGPMHFAQSKEFSVRSSYLTALQILQSATVNAARLIMQEDRLGQIREGFVADLLILEGNPLEDITILDKVEESLLAVVKDGRVVTSRWDKIKVDA
;
A
#
# COMPACT_ATOMS: atom_id res chain seq x y z
N MET A 1 -19.54 0.01 35.78
CA MET A 1 -18.39 -0.65 35.14
C MET A 1 -18.68 -0.70 33.65
N ASP A 2 -17.88 -0.03 32.82
CA ASP A 2 -18.02 -0.14 31.37
C ASP A 2 -17.52 -1.52 30.94
N VAL A 3 -18.45 -2.44 30.69
CA VAL A 3 -18.15 -3.84 30.33
C VAL A 3 -17.30 -3.91 29.05
N SER A 4 -17.44 -2.94 28.14
CA SER A 4 -16.66 -2.91 26.91
C SER A 4 -15.16 -2.75 27.17
N ARG A 5 -14.78 -2.00 28.21
CA ARG A 5 -13.39 -1.81 28.65
C ARG A 5 -12.80 -3.02 29.37
N VAL A 6 -13.64 -3.90 29.91
CA VAL A 6 -13.19 -5.17 30.49
C VAL A 6 -12.95 -6.20 29.40
N ILE A 7 -13.80 -6.22 28.36
CA ILE A 7 -13.69 -7.16 27.24
C ILE A 7 -12.50 -6.81 26.34
N LYS A 8 -12.30 -5.52 26.03
CA LYS A 8 -11.17 -5.03 25.21
C LYS A 8 -10.44 -3.92 25.96
N PRO A 9 -9.57 -4.25 26.94
CA PRO A 9 -8.87 -3.25 27.75
C PRO A 9 -7.89 -2.39 26.95
N TRP A 10 -7.48 -2.84 25.76
CA TRP A 10 -6.64 -2.10 24.81
C TRP A 10 -7.41 -1.10 23.94
N LYS A 11 -8.75 -1.11 23.96
CA LYS A 11 -9.53 -0.19 23.12
C LYS A 11 -9.26 1.25 23.56
N LEU A 12 -8.80 2.06 22.62
CA LEU A 12 -8.53 3.48 22.83
C LEU A 12 -9.77 4.23 23.33
N ASP A 13 -9.55 5.25 24.17
CA ASP A 13 -10.59 6.22 24.56
C ASP A 13 -11.22 6.87 23.33
N PRO A 14 -12.49 7.30 23.34
CA PRO A 14 -13.08 8.04 22.22
C PRO A 14 -12.17 9.16 21.70
N GLN A 15 -12.13 9.35 20.38
CA GLN A 15 -11.29 10.38 19.77
C GLN A 15 -11.77 11.76 20.25
N ARG A 16 -10.84 12.60 20.70
CA ARG A 16 -11.17 13.93 21.22
C ARG A 16 -11.33 14.91 20.06
N PRO A 17 -12.33 15.80 20.06
CA PRO A 17 -12.45 16.82 19.03
C PRO A 17 -11.15 17.60 18.84
N LEU A 18 -10.77 17.83 17.59
CA LEU A 18 -9.51 18.48 17.18
C LEU A 18 -9.81 19.52 16.09
N ALA A 19 -9.18 20.68 16.16
CA ALA A 19 -9.25 21.69 15.11
C ALA A 19 -7.86 22.09 14.60
N PHE A 20 -7.73 22.18 13.28
CA PHE A 20 -6.60 22.83 12.62
C PHE A 20 -7.05 24.18 12.11
N VAL A 21 -6.38 25.26 12.51
CA VAL A 21 -6.68 26.63 12.05
C VAL A 21 -5.53 27.19 11.21
N ASN A 22 -5.84 28.13 10.31
CA ASN A 22 -4.87 28.77 9.41
C ASN A 22 -4.06 27.79 8.54
N ALA A 23 -4.62 26.61 8.26
CA ALA A 23 -3.95 25.58 7.49
C ALA A 23 -3.89 25.94 6.00
N THR A 24 -2.84 25.48 5.32
CA THR A 24 -2.82 25.39 3.85
C THR A 24 -3.09 23.95 3.44
N ILE A 25 -4.31 23.65 2.98
CA ILE A 25 -4.70 22.31 2.50
C ILE A 25 -4.05 22.08 1.13
N ILE A 26 -3.44 20.91 0.96
CA ILE A 26 -3.03 20.36 -0.33
C ILE A 26 -4.21 19.58 -0.91
N ASP A 27 -4.77 20.05 -2.02
CA ASP A 27 -5.77 19.28 -2.77
C ASP A 27 -5.09 18.40 -3.82
N PRO A 28 -5.01 17.06 -3.63
CA PRO A 28 -4.41 16.17 -4.60
C PRO A 28 -5.27 15.98 -5.86
N VAL A 29 -6.56 16.33 -5.85
CA VAL A 29 -7.44 16.17 -7.01
C VAL A 29 -7.10 17.22 -8.06
N GLN A 30 -7.13 18.50 -7.68
CA GLN A 30 -6.89 19.62 -8.59
C GLN A 30 -5.43 20.11 -8.61
N GLY A 31 -4.61 19.67 -7.65
CA GLY A 31 -3.24 20.17 -7.49
C GLY A 31 -3.19 21.62 -7.04
N GLN A 32 -4.11 22.01 -6.14
CA GLN A 32 -4.27 23.38 -5.66
C GLN A 32 -3.95 23.50 -4.16
N LEU A 33 -3.54 24.69 -3.76
CA LEU A 33 -3.38 25.08 -2.36
C LEU A 33 -4.60 25.85 -1.91
N ILE A 34 -5.29 25.35 -0.88
CA ILE A 34 -6.41 26.06 -0.26
C ILE A 34 -5.92 26.67 1.06
N LYS A 35 -5.72 27.98 1.04
CA LYS A 35 -5.10 28.73 2.15
C LYS A 35 -6.14 29.12 3.21
N ASN A 36 -5.65 29.42 4.41
CA ASN A 36 -6.43 29.95 5.53
C ASN A 36 -7.63 29.07 5.89
N ALA A 37 -7.45 27.74 5.80
CA ALA A 37 -8.50 26.79 6.08
C ALA A 37 -8.60 26.49 7.59
N THR A 38 -9.83 26.34 8.07
CA THR A 38 -10.14 25.74 9.37
C THR A 38 -10.77 24.38 9.15
N ILE A 39 -10.22 23.35 9.78
CA ILE A 39 -10.66 21.97 9.68
C ILE A 39 -11.06 21.50 11.08
N ARG A 40 -12.29 21.00 11.24
CA ARG A 40 -12.74 20.37 12.49
C ARG A 40 -12.86 18.87 12.31
N ILE A 41 -12.37 18.16 13.31
CA ILE A 41 -12.31 16.70 13.35
C ILE A 41 -13.03 16.22 14.60
N SER A 42 -13.88 15.22 14.44
CA SER A 42 -14.58 14.55 15.52
C SER A 42 -14.92 13.11 15.11
N ASP A 43 -14.91 12.19 16.07
CA ASP A 43 -15.16 10.76 15.86
C ASP A 43 -14.33 10.16 14.72
N GLY A 44 -13.08 10.64 14.59
CA GLY A 44 -12.14 10.20 13.56
C GLY A 44 -12.44 10.66 12.14
N LYS A 45 -13.36 11.60 11.96
CA LYS A 45 -13.75 12.16 10.65
C LYS A 45 -13.56 13.66 10.60
N ILE A 46 -13.38 14.17 9.38
CA ILE A 46 -13.45 15.60 9.09
C ILE A 46 -14.93 15.98 9.07
N ILE A 47 -15.38 16.75 10.06
CA ILE A 47 -16.79 17.14 10.18
C ILE A 47 -17.10 18.48 9.52
N GLN A 48 -16.09 19.34 9.35
CA GLN A 48 -16.27 20.67 8.76
C GLN A 48 -14.95 21.19 8.17
N ILE A 49 -15.02 21.87 7.02
CA ILE A 49 -13.93 22.63 6.41
C ILE A 49 -14.44 24.02 6.04
N VAL A 50 -13.80 25.06 6.57
CA VAL A 50 -14.11 26.47 6.28
C VAL A 50 -12.90 27.13 5.63
N THR A 51 -13.11 27.81 4.49
CA THR A 51 -12.03 28.37 3.66
C THR A 51 -12.27 29.81 3.22
N ASP A 52 -13.42 30.38 3.56
CA ASP A 52 -13.86 31.73 3.16
C ASP A 52 -13.53 32.82 4.19
N GLY A 53 -12.84 32.46 5.27
CA GLY A 53 -12.48 33.36 6.37
C GLY A 53 -13.63 33.66 7.33
N SER A 54 -14.77 32.97 7.20
CA SER A 54 -15.86 33.08 8.17
C SER A 54 -15.44 32.51 9.55
N ALA A 55 -16.00 33.10 10.62
CA ALA A 55 -15.74 32.63 11.96
C ALA A 55 -16.30 31.22 12.15
N THR A 56 -15.46 30.29 12.60
CA THR A 56 -15.87 28.93 12.94
C THR A 56 -15.98 28.81 14.46
N SER A 57 -17.12 28.32 14.98
CA SER A 57 -17.24 28.03 16.41
C SER A 57 -16.37 26.83 16.78
N LEU A 58 -15.55 27.00 17.82
CA LEU A 58 -14.64 25.98 18.38
C LEU A 58 -14.95 25.74 19.87
N GLU A 59 -16.14 26.11 20.35
CA GLU A 59 -16.52 26.05 21.77
C GLU A 59 -16.54 24.63 22.34
N ASP A 60 -16.74 23.62 21.48
CA ASP A 60 -16.74 22.20 21.82
C ASP A 60 -15.33 21.56 21.79
N ILE A 61 -14.30 22.34 21.45
CA ILE A 61 -12.92 21.90 21.33
C ILE A 61 -12.09 22.60 22.41
N THR A 62 -11.36 21.83 23.21
CA THR A 62 -10.47 22.39 24.23
C THR A 62 -9.33 23.17 23.58
N GLU A 63 -8.85 24.23 24.23
CA GLU A 63 -7.79 25.11 23.69
C GLU A 63 -6.52 24.33 23.31
N GLU A 64 -6.18 23.28 24.05
CA GLU A 64 -5.05 22.38 23.76
C GLU A 64 -5.21 21.54 22.49
N ASN A 65 -6.44 21.38 22.00
CA ASN A 65 -6.79 20.66 20.76
C ASN A 65 -7.15 21.63 19.62
N ILE A 66 -6.81 22.92 19.76
CA ILE A 66 -6.86 23.88 18.66
C ILE A 66 -5.43 24.14 18.21
N ILE A 67 -5.06 23.61 17.05
CA ILE A 67 -3.69 23.64 16.55
C ILE A 67 -3.58 24.65 15.40
N ASP A 68 -2.79 25.70 15.63
CA ASP A 68 -2.49 26.72 14.62
C ASP A 68 -1.44 26.22 13.61
N LEU A 69 -1.87 26.05 12.37
CA LEU A 69 -1.06 25.58 11.25
C LEU A 69 -0.56 26.73 10.36
N THR A 70 -0.49 27.96 10.88
CA THR A 70 0.08 29.10 10.14
C THR A 70 1.44 28.74 9.55
N GLY A 71 1.54 28.84 8.22
CA GLY A 71 2.76 28.52 7.46
C GLY A 71 3.05 27.03 7.29
N LYS A 72 2.13 26.14 7.71
CA LYS A 72 2.23 24.68 7.51
C LYS A 72 1.24 24.19 6.46
N TYR A 73 1.52 23.00 5.94
CA TYR A 73 0.71 22.35 4.92
C TYR A 73 0.01 21.13 5.49
N LEU A 74 -1.24 20.93 5.11
CA LEU A 74 -2.04 19.76 5.48
C LEU A 74 -2.29 18.91 4.25
N CYS A 75 -1.80 17.68 4.26
CA CYS A 75 -1.89 16.72 3.15
C CYS A 75 -2.72 15.50 3.60
N PRO A 76 -3.49 14.83 2.73
CA PRO A 76 -4.06 13.52 3.07
C PRO A 76 -2.99 12.52 3.50
N GLY A 77 -3.35 11.60 4.39
CA GLY A 77 -2.53 10.44 4.73
C GLY A 77 -2.19 9.61 3.48
N LEU A 78 -0.96 9.08 3.44
CA LEU A 78 -0.46 8.34 2.27
C LEU A 78 -0.97 6.90 2.29
N ILE A 79 -1.12 6.35 1.09
CA ILE A 79 -1.55 4.97 0.85
C ILE A 79 -0.49 4.26 0.00
N ASP A 80 0.09 3.19 0.55
CA ASP A 80 1.00 2.30 -0.18
C ASP A 80 0.22 1.08 -0.69
N CYS A 81 0.06 0.95 -2.01
CA CYS A 81 -0.74 -0.11 -2.60
C CYS A 81 0.03 -1.43 -2.78
N HIS A 82 1.31 -1.52 -2.44
CA HIS A 82 2.02 -2.80 -2.54
C HIS A 82 3.08 -2.93 -1.47
N VAL A 83 2.74 -3.68 -0.42
CA VAL A 83 3.67 -4.04 0.64
C VAL A 83 3.59 -5.53 0.97
N HIS A 84 4.61 -6.02 1.66
CA HIS A 84 4.63 -7.32 2.32
C HIS A 84 5.10 -7.19 3.76
N ILE A 85 4.17 -6.97 4.69
CA ILE A 85 4.51 -6.75 6.10
C ILE A 85 5.09 -8.01 6.75
N ALA A 86 4.75 -9.19 6.22
CA ALA A 86 5.27 -10.47 6.67
C ALA A 86 6.73 -10.74 6.25
N VAL A 87 7.30 -9.91 5.37
CA VAL A 87 8.71 -9.99 4.97
C VAL A 87 9.50 -9.00 5.83
N VAL A 88 9.62 -9.32 7.11
CA VAL A 88 10.11 -8.44 8.19
C VAL A 88 11.65 -8.30 8.20
N PRO A 89 12.19 -7.19 8.74
CA PRO A 89 13.62 -7.07 9.04
C PRO A 89 14.14 -8.13 10.03
N GLY A 90 15.46 -8.31 10.05
CA GLY A 90 16.17 -9.16 11.02
C GLY A 90 17.08 -10.21 10.38
N GLU A 91 16.89 -10.47 9.09
CA GLU A 91 17.77 -11.32 8.28
C GLU A 91 18.58 -10.48 7.29
N VAL A 92 19.76 -10.98 6.92
CA VAL A 92 20.73 -10.24 6.09
C VAL A 92 20.35 -10.21 4.61
N ASP A 93 19.67 -11.25 4.12
CA ASP A 93 19.32 -11.41 2.71
C ASP A 93 18.02 -12.23 2.54
N LEU A 94 17.57 -12.34 1.29
CA LEU A 94 16.37 -13.10 0.94
C LEU A 94 16.51 -14.60 1.25
N ARG A 95 17.73 -15.16 1.26
CA ARG A 95 17.95 -16.58 1.53
C ARG A 95 17.71 -16.87 3.01
N ALA A 96 18.32 -16.10 3.90
CA ALA A 96 18.13 -16.23 5.35
C ALA A 96 16.66 -16.00 5.76
N TYR A 97 15.96 -15.10 5.06
CA TYR A 97 14.52 -14.91 5.25
C TYR A 97 13.70 -16.20 5.00
N ARG A 98 14.07 -17.04 4.04
CA ARG A 98 13.31 -18.27 3.72
C ARG A 98 13.28 -19.29 4.86
N ASP A 99 14.26 -19.22 5.76
CA ASP A 99 14.35 -20.10 6.94
C ASP A 99 13.56 -19.53 8.14
N MET A 100 12.99 -18.32 8.02
CA MET A 100 12.21 -17.69 9.08
C MET A 100 10.85 -18.37 9.26
N THR A 101 10.51 -18.71 10.50
CA THR A 101 9.17 -19.22 10.82
C THR A 101 8.12 -18.11 10.73
N GLU A 102 6.89 -18.47 10.35
CA GLU A 102 5.75 -17.54 10.33
C GLU A 102 5.51 -16.88 11.69
N ARG A 103 5.76 -17.60 12.80
CA ARG A 103 5.61 -17.06 14.17
C ARG A 103 6.64 -15.97 14.46
N THR A 104 7.88 -16.16 14.03
CA THR A 104 8.92 -15.14 14.15
C THR A 104 8.56 -13.90 13.33
N SER A 105 8.06 -14.09 12.11
CA SER A 105 7.57 -12.98 11.27
C SER A 105 6.43 -12.24 11.97
N LEU A 106 5.39 -12.95 12.41
CA LEU A 106 4.20 -12.36 13.04
C LEU A 106 4.56 -11.47 14.25
N LEU A 107 5.50 -11.90 15.09
CA LEU A 107 5.95 -11.12 16.25
C LEU A 107 6.81 -9.90 15.88
N ARG A 108 7.34 -9.83 14.66
CA ARG A 108 8.14 -8.69 14.15
C ARG A 108 7.35 -7.73 13.26
N GLN A 109 6.21 -8.15 12.71
CA GLN A 109 5.31 -7.29 11.92
C GLN A 109 4.92 -5.96 12.60
N PRO A 110 4.69 -5.89 13.94
CA PRO A 110 4.38 -4.64 14.61
C PRO A 110 5.43 -3.54 14.41
N HIS A 111 6.72 -3.92 14.30
CA HIS A 111 7.78 -2.96 14.02
C HIS A 111 7.62 -2.34 12.62
N VAL A 112 7.37 -3.18 11.60
CA VAL A 112 7.16 -2.71 10.21
C VAL A 112 5.99 -1.74 10.17
N LEU A 113 4.84 -2.13 10.73
CA LEU A 113 3.62 -1.32 10.78
C LEU A 113 3.83 0.05 11.46
N LYS A 114 4.47 0.06 12.63
CA LYS A 114 4.79 1.30 13.35
C LYS A 114 5.63 2.24 12.48
N THR A 115 6.68 1.71 11.85
CA THR A 115 7.58 2.56 11.04
C THR A 115 6.93 3.05 9.74
N MET A 116 5.97 2.32 9.17
CA MET A 116 5.19 2.82 8.02
C MET A 116 4.33 4.02 8.42
N LEU A 117 3.68 3.94 9.59
CA LEU A 117 2.87 5.03 10.13
C LEU A 117 3.72 6.27 10.43
N GLU A 118 4.92 6.09 11.01
CA GLU A 118 5.88 7.17 11.28
C GLU A 118 6.38 7.87 10.00
N ARG A 119 6.27 7.22 8.83
CA ARG A 119 6.56 7.81 7.51
C ARG A 119 5.35 8.46 6.84
N GLY A 120 4.20 8.50 7.51
CA GLY A 120 2.99 9.13 7.00
C GLY A 120 2.07 8.23 6.16
N PHE A 121 2.36 6.92 6.08
CA PHE A 121 1.44 5.96 5.48
C PHE A 121 0.37 5.60 6.50
N THR A 122 -0.86 6.09 6.31
CA THR A 122 -1.99 5.82 7.22
C THR A 122 -2.82 4.63 6.78
N SER A 123 -2.66 4.18 5.54
CA SER A 123 -3.27 2.97 4.98
C SER A 123 -2.27 2.23 4.08
N ILE A 124 -2.34 0.91 4.05
CA ILE A 124 -1.51 0.08 3.17
C ILE A 124 -2.32 -1.09 2.60
N ARG A 125 -1.94 -1.55 1.40
CA ARG A 125 -2.44 -2.78 0.80
C ARG A 125 -1.35 -3.85 0.81
N ASP A 126 -1.52 -4.84 1.68
CA ASP A 126 -0.60 -5.98 1.78
C ASP A 126 -0.93 -7.01 0.70
N CYS A 127 0.03 -7.25 -0.18
CA CYS A 127 -0.08 -8.09 -1.36
C CYS A 127 0.25 -9.56 -1.06
N GLY A 128 0.36 -9.97 0.20
CA GLY A 128 0.60 -11.35 0.60
C GLY A 128 1.37 -11.43 1.90
N GLY A 129 0.84 -12.22 2.85
CA GLY A 129 1.47 -12.57 4.11
C GLY A 129 0.80 -11.94 5.35
N ALA A 130 0.15 -10.78 5.22
CA ALA A 130 -0.68 -10.26 6.31
C ALA A 130 -1.91 -11.14 6.53
N THR A 131 -2.19 -11.49 7.78
CA THR A 131 -3.35 -12.31 8.17
C THR A 131 -4.45 -11.45 8.82
N LEU A 132 -5.65 -12.01 8.97
CA LEU A 132 -6.73 -11.32 9.70
C LEU A 132 -6.33 -10.95 11.13
N ALA A 133 -5.51 -11.77 11.80
CA ALA A 133 -5.08 -11.52 13.17
C ALA A 133 -4.33 -10.19 13.34
N ILE A 134 -3.41 -9.86 12.42
CA ILE A 134 -2.68 -8.58 12.49
C ILE A 134 -3.58 -7.40 12.09
N LYS A 135 -4.50 -7.61 11.16
CA LYS A 135 -5.52 -6.61 10.77
C LYS A 135 -6.43 -6.23 11.93
N GLU A 136 -7.04 -7.21 12.58
CA GLU A 136 -7.90 -6.99 13.75
C GLU A 136 -7.11 -6.33 14.89
N ALA A 137 -5.87 -6.74 15.14
CA ALA A 137 -5.03 -6.14 16.17
C ALA A 137 -4.75 -4.64 15.91
N VAL A 138 -4.58 -4.23 14.66
CA VAL A 138 -4.42 -2.80 14.29
C VAL A 138 -5.74 -2.05 14.39
N GLU A 139 -6.84 -2.62 13.90
CA GLU A 139 -8.17 -1.99 13.96
C GLU A 139 -8.66 -1.79 15.39
N GLU A 140 -8.30 -2.70 16.30
CA GLU A 140 -8.64 -2.60 17.72
C GLU A 140 -7.68 -1.72 18.54
N GLY A 141 -6.57 -1.27 17.95
CA GLY A 141 -5.55 -0.46 18.62
C GLY A 141 -4.57 -1.25 19.50
N VAL A 142 -4.55 -2.58 19.42
CA VAL A 142 -3.55 -3.43 20.11
C VAL A 142 -2.15 -3.12 19.59
N ILE A 143 -2.03 -2.93 18.27
CA ILE A 143 -0.78 -2.62 17.58
C ILE A 143 -0.94 -1.31 16.83
N PRO A 144 -0.07 -0.30 17.04
CA PRO A 144 -0.09 0.90 16.23
C PRO A 144 0.35 0.57 14.80
N GLY A 145 -0.41 1.03 13.82
CA GLY A 145 -0.11 0.80 12.41
C GLY A 145 -1.07 1.48 11.45
N PRO A 146 -0.73 1.49 10.14
CA PRO A 146 -1.66 1.89 9.09
C PRO A 146 -2.86 0.96 9.02
N ARG A 147 -3.97 1.46 8.50
CA ARG A 147 -5.13 0.65 8.12
C ARG A 147 -4.71 -0.40 7.11
N LEU A 148 -5.13 -1.65 7.33
CA LEU A 148 -4.71 -2.79 6.53
C LEU A 148 -5.80 -3.22 5.54
N PHE A 149 -5.44 -3.28 4.26
CA PHE A 149 -6.18 -3.99 3.22
C PHE A 149 -5.34 -5.21 2.82
N ILE A 150 -5.79 -6.43 3.10
CA ILE A 150 -4.95 -7.62 3.02
C ILE A 150 -5.39 -8.58 1.91
N ALA A 151 -4.43 -9.22 1.24
CA ALA A 151 -4.69 -10.30 0.30
C ALA A 151 -4.82 -11.68 0.99
N GLY A 152 -4.47 -11.79 2.27
CA GLY A 152 -4.15 -13.06 2.89
C GLY A 152 -2.87 -13.61 2.27
N TYR A 153 -2.95 -14.78 1.64
CA TYR A 153 -1.85 -15.34 0.84
C TYR A 153 -2.08 -15.11 -0.66
N ALA A 154 -1.03 -14.68 -1.36
CA ALA A 154 -1.06 -14.57 -2.80
C ALA A 154 -1.20 -15.96 -3.45
N LEU A 155 -2.10 -16.09 -4.43
CA LEU A 155 -2.30 -17.35 -5.14
C LEU A 155 -1.23 -17.52 -6.22
N SER A 156 -0.53 -18.65 -6.21
CA SER A 156 0.50 -19.01 -7.19
C SER A 156 0.27 -20.43 -7.70
N GLN A 157 0.57 -20.69 -8.97
CA GLN A 157 0.63 -22.06 -9.47
C GLN A 157 1.88 -22.80 -8.97
N THR A 158 1.89 -24.12 -9.09
CA THR A 158 3.09 -24.94 -8.89
C THR A 158 4.20 -24.48 -9.85
N GLY A 159 5.42 -24.31 -9.31
CA GLY A 159 6.58 -23.78 -10.04
C GLY A 159 6.49 -22.29 -10.41
N GLY A 160 5.46 -21.59 -9.92
CA GLY A 160 5.24 -20.16 -10.17
C GLY A 160 6.03 -19.24 -9.24
N HIS A 161 5.74 -17.94 -9.31
CA HIS A 161 6.50 -16.92 -8.59
C HIS A 161 6.40 -17.04 -7.07
N GLY A 162 5.25 -17.52 -6.57
CA GLY A 162 5.03 -17.77 -5.14
C GLY A 162 5.54 -19.14 -4.66
N ASP A 163 6.08 -19.98 -5.55
CA ASP A 163 6.58 -21.29 -5.20
C ASP A 163 8.07 -21.25 -4.85
N MET A 164 8.35 -21.35 -3.56
CA MET A 164 9.71 -21.22 -3.02
C MET A 164 10.48 -22.54 -3.00
N ARG A 165 9.87 -23.65 -3.45
CA ARG A 165 10.52 -24.96 -3.52
C ARG A 165 11.62 -24.97 -4.58
N GLY A 166 12.69 -25.73 -4.29
CA GLY A 166 13.82 -25.90 -5.20
C GLY A 166 13.54 -26.93 -6.31
N PRO A 167 14.30 -26.93 -7.41
CA PRO A 167 14.12 -27.87 -8.52
C PRO A 167 14.34 -29.35 -8.15
N HIS A 168 14.95 -29.63 -6.99
CA HIS A 168 15.16 -30.98 -6.46
C HIS A 168 14.21 -31.33 -5.31
N ASP A 169 13.28 -30.44 -4.97
CA ASP A 169 12.27 -30.68 -3.95
C ASP A 169 11.08 -31.42 -4.58
N GLY A 170 11.06 -32.74 -4.38
CA GLY A 170 9.98 -33.60 -4.83
C GLY A 170 8.80 -33.68 -3.86
N GLN A 171 8.76 -32.85 -2.80
CA GLN A 171 7.63 -32.85 -1.88
C GLN A 171 6.36 -32.39 -2.60
N LEU A 172 5.50 -33.36 -2.89
CA LEU A 172 4.12 -33.12 -3.27
C LEU A 172 3.41 -32.55 -2.05
N CYS A 173 3.13 -31.25 -2.06
CA CYS A 173 2.23 -30.68 -1.09
C CYS A 173 0.79 -30.84 -1.57
N CYS A 174 -0.15 -31.03 -0.65
CA CYS A 174 -1.57 -30.95 -0.99
C CYS A 174 -1.88 -29.54 -1.53
N GLY A 175 -2.81 -29.44 -2.49
CA GLY A 175 -3.25 -28.15 -3.01
C GLY A 175 -3.64 -27.23 -1.87
N GLY A 176 -3.16 -25.99 -1.93
CA GLY A 176 -3.32 -24.99 -0.87
C GLY A 176 -2.17 -24.88 0.12
N SER A 177 -1.01 -25.46 -0.15
CA SER A 177 0.17 -25.30 0.71
C SER A 177 0.59 -23.85 0.81
N VAL A 178 0.88 -23.39 2.02
CA VAL A 178 1.37 -22.04 2.30
C VAL A 178 2.88 -22.07 2.45
N SER A 179 3.57 -21.14 1.81
CA SER A 179 4.98 -20.86 2.04
C SER A 179 5.23 -19.36 1.93
N GLY A 180 5.71 -18.76 3.03
CA GLY A 180 5.95 -17.33 3.11
C GLY A 180 4.67 -16.52 2.85
N ILE A 181 4.66 -15.76 1.75
CA ILE A 181 3.58 -14.84 1.39
C ILE A 181 2.53 -15.45 0.45
N SER A 182 2.71 -16.71 0.02
CA SER A 182 1.93 -17.31 -1.06
C SER A 182 1.32 -18.66 -0.71
N ARG A 183 0.26 -19.00 -1.44
CA ARG A 183 -0.42 -20.29 -1.43
C ARG A 183 -0.36 -20.91 -2.83
N ILE A 184 0.03 -22.18 -2.89
CA ILE A 184 0.09 -22.94 -4.15
C ILE A 184 -1.27 -23.53 -4.48
N VAL A 185 -1.79 -23.24 -5.67
CA VAL A 185 -3.11 -23.68 -6.15
C VAL A 185 -3.05 -23.99 -7.64
N ASP A 186 -3.57 -25.15 -8.05
CA ASP A 186 -3.53 -25.61 -9.44
C ASP A 186 -4.91 -26.07 -9.92
N GLY A 187 -5.29 -25.62 -11.11
CA GLY A 187 -6.56 -25.92 -11.76
C GLY A 187 -7.72 -25.03 -11.28
N PRO A 188 -8.78 -24.88 -12.11
CA PRO A 188 -9.91 -24.01 -11.80
C PRO A 188 -10.62 -24.35 -10.48
N ALA A 189 -10.71 -25.64 -10.13
CA ALA A 189 -11.37 -26.08 -8.91
C ALA A 189 -10.66 -25.59 -7.63
N GLU A 190 -9.33 -25.67 -7.59
CA GLU A 190 -8.55 -25.14 -6.47
C GLU A 190 -8.56 -23.62 -6.45
N CYS A 191 -8.50 -22.98 -7.62
CA CYS A 191 -8.63 -21.54 -7.76
C CYS A 191 -9.97 -21.03 -7.17
N TYR A 192 -11.09 -21.68 -7.47
CA TYR A 192 -12.38 -21.39 -6.83
C TYR A 192 -12.33 -21.58 -5.31
N LYS A 193 -11.77 -22.70 -4.85
CA LYS A 193 -11.72 -23.06 -3.43
C LYS A 193 -10.90 -22.04 -2.65
N TYR A 194 -9.68 -21.75 -3.09
CA TYR A 194 -8.74 -20.96 -2.31
C TYR A 194 -8.96 -19.47 -2.43
N ALA A 195 -9.50 -18.97 -3.56
CA ALA A 195 -10.03 -17.61 -3.58
C ALA A 195 -11.15 -17.43 -2.54
N ARG A 196 -12.03 -18.44 -2.35
CA ARG A 196 -13.05 -18.40 -1.28
C ARG A 196 -12.43 -18.51 0.11
N GLU A 197 -11.40 -19.34 0.29
CA GLU A 197 -10.72 -19.45 1.59
C GLU A 197 -10.03 -18.15 2.00
N GLU A 198 -9.32 -17.47 1.11
CA GLU A 198 -8.67 -16.19 1.45
C GLU A 198 -9.73 -15.14 1.85
N LEU A 199 -10.83 -15.03 1.09
CA LEU A 199 -11.94 -14.13 1.47
C LEU A 199 -12.60 -14.53 2.79
N ARG A 200 -12.83 -15.83 3.03
CA ARG A 200 -13.35 -16.35 4.31
C ARG A 200 -12.40 -16.03 5.46
N GLN A 201 -11.09 -16.00 5.20
CA GLN A 201 -10.04 -15.68 6.16
C GLN A 201 -9.77 -14.17 6.26
N GLY A 202 -10.65 -13.32 5.73
CA GLY A 202 -10.62 -11.88 5.94
C GLY A 202 -9.82 -11.08 4.90
N ALA A 203 -9.45 -11.69 3.77
CA ALA A 203 -8.87 -10.94 2.66
C ALA A 203 -9.85 -9.92 2.10
N ASP A 204 -9.37 -8.69 1.87
CA ASP A 204 -10.13 -7.61 1.26
C ASP A 204 -10.14 -7.71 -0.26
N PHE A 205 -9.13 -8.34 -0.85
CA PHE A 205 -8.95 -8.54 -2.29
C PHE A 205 -8.14 -9.83 -2.54
N ILE A 206 -8.05 -10.28 -3.79
CA ILE A 206 -7.20 -11.43 -4.13
C ILE A 206 -5.96 -10.96 -4.89
N LYS A 207 -4.78 -11.44 -4.49
CA LYS A 207 -3.53 -11.31 -5.26
C LYS A 207 -3.22 -12.62 -5.97
N ILE A 208 -2.86 -12.53 -7.25
CA ILE A 208 -2.34 -13.66 -8.02
C ILE A 208 -0.93 -13.40 -8.54
N MET A 209 -0.18 -14.48 -8.74
CA MET A 209 1.06 -14.50 -9.49
C MET A 209 0.75 -14.84 -10.95
N GLY A 210 0.43 -13.84 -11.77
CA GLY A 210 0.02 -14.04 -13.18
C GLY A 210 1.18 -14.06 -14.19
N GLY A 211 2.40 -13.78 -13.72
CA GLY A 211 3.63 -13.88 -14.51
C GLY A 211 4.80 -14.28 -13.62
N GLY A 212 5.92 -14.63 -14.24
CA GLY A 212 7.14 -14.92 -13.49
C GLY A 212 7.85 -13.66 -12.98
N GLY A 213 8.69 -13.83 -11.96
CA GLY A 213 9.28 -12.71 -11.24
C GLY A 213 10.77 -12.82 -10.95
N VAL A 214 11.22 -11.90 -10.10
CA VAL A 214 12.64 -11.67 -9.78
C VAL A 214 13.12 -12.59 -8.64
N SER A 215 12.34 -12.66 -7.55
CA SER A 215 12.76 -13.25 -6.26
C SER A 215 12.62 -14.77 -6.12
N SER A 216 12.01 -15.42 -7.11
CA SER A 216 11.68 -16.85 -7.16
C SER A 216 12.82 -17.70 -7.74
N PRO A 217 12.93 -18.97 -7.30
CA PRO A 217 14.07 -19.83 -7.68
C PRO A 217 13.97 -20.44 -9.09
N THR A 218 12.77 -20.69 -9.60
CA THR A 218 12.55 -21.62 -10.73
C THR A 218 11.90 -21.00 -11.96
N ASP A 219 11.11 -19.94 -11.81
CA ASP A 219 10.48 -19.25 -12.93
C ASP A 219 11.43 -18.25 -13.62
N ARG A 220 10.95 -17.68 -14.73
CA ARG A 220 11.63 -16.62 -15.49
C ARG A 220 10.67 -15.46 -15.72
N ILE A 221 11.20 -14.26 -15.92
CA ILE A 221 10.39 -13.04 -16.10
C ILE A 221 9.42 -13.18 -17.29
N GLU A 222 9.81 -13.93 -18.33
CA GLU A 222 9.02 -14.13 -19.54
C GLU A 222 7.87 -15.13 -19.37
N HIS A 223 7.85 -15.90 -18.28
CA HIS A 223 6.79 -16.88 -18.05
C HIS A 223 5.45 -16.19 -17.80
N VAL A 224 4.42 -16.68 -18.50
CA VAL A 224 3.01 -16.41 -18.18
C VAL A 224 2.56 -17.47 -17.18
N GLN A 225 1.88 -17.07 -16.11
CA GLN A 225 1.43 -17.96 -15.05
C GLN A 225 -0.09 -17.92 -14.91
N PHE A 226 -0.65 -19.07 -14.54
CA PHE A 226 -2.05 -19.46 -14.65
C PHE A 226 -2.58 -19.52 -16.09
N SER A 227 -3.46 -20.49 -16.31
CA SER A 227 -4.32 -20.56 -17.48
C SER A 227 -5.45 -19.53 -17.38
N ASP A 228 -6.06 -19.24 -18.53
CA ASP A 228 -7.23 -18.36 -18.56
C ASP A 228 -8.39 -18.87 -17.69
N GLU A 229 -8.57 -20.18 -17.59
CA GLU A 229 -9.65 -20.80 -16.81
C GLU A 229 -9.44 -20.59 -15.31
N GLU A 230 -8.19 -20.66 -14.85
CA GLU A 230 -7.81 -20.41 -13.47
C GLU A 230 -7.99 -18.94 -13.09
N ILE A 231 -7.50 -18.01 -13.92
CA ILE A 231 -7.69 -16.56 -13.68
C ILE A 231 -9.19 -16.23 -13.69
N ARG A 232 -9.98 -16.77 -14.64
CA ARG A 232 -11.45 -16.59 -14.65
C ARG A 232 -12.12 -17.12 -13.40
N ALA A 233 -11.69 -18.27 -12.87
CA ALA A 233 -12.22 -18.82 -11.63
C ALA A 233 -11.98 -17.85 -10.45
N ILE A 234 -10.75 -17.34 -10.31
CA ILE A 234 -10.38 -16.41 -9.23
C ILE A 234 -11.15 -15.09 -9.36
N VAL A 235 -11.17 -14.49 -10.56
CA VAL A 235 -11.91 -13.24 -10.83
C VAL A 235 -13.41 -13.42 -10.59
N THR A 236 -13.98 -14.57 -10.94
CA THR A 236 -15.39 -14.87 -10.68
C THR A 236 -15.69 -14.87 -9.17
N VAL A 237 -14.82 -15.45 -8.35
CA VAL A 237 -14.99 -15.44 -6.89
C VAL A 237 -14.92 -14.02 -6.33
N ALA A 238 -13.86 -13.27 -6.65
CA ALA A 238 -13.69 -11.90 -6.17
C ALA A 238 -14.88 -11.01 -6.56
N ARG A 239 -15.29 -11.06 -7.84
CA ARG A 239 -16.46 -10.31 -8.33
C ARG A 239 -17.74 -10.68 -7.59
N ASN A 240 -18.01 -11.98 -7.39
CA ASN A 240 -19.23 -12.42 -6.69
C ASN A 240 -19.24 -12.00 -5.21
N ALA A 241 -18.06 -11.80 -4.62
CA ALA A 241 -17.91 -11.26 -3.27
C ALA A 241 -17.88 -9.72 -3.21
N GLY A 242 -18.01 -9.04 -4.35
CA GLY A 242 -17.98 -7.57 -4.42
C GLY A 242 -16.59 -6.95 -4.28
N THR A 243 -15.53 -7.72 -4.51
CA THR A 243 -14.14 -7.25 -4.50
C THR A 243 -13.43 -7.55 -5.83
N TYR A 244 -12.10 -7.40 -5.87
CA TYR A 244 -11.29 -7.40 -7.06
C TYR A 244 -10.04 -8.30 -6.94
N VAL A 245 -9.38 -8.49 -8.08
CA VAL A 245 -8.13 -9.24 -8.21
C VAL A 245 -7.01 -8.30 -8.68
N THR A 246 -5.80 -8.55 -8.22
CA THR A 246 -4.56 -7.91 -8.70
C THR A 246 -3.58 -8.98 -9.16
N SER A 247 -2.73 -8.66 -10.13
CA SER A 247 -1.78 -9.60 -10.71
C SER A 247 -0.35 -9.08 -10.65
N HIS A 248 0.56 -9.89 -10.09
CA HIS A 248 1.99 -9.73 -10.34
C HIS A 248 2.28 -10.10 -11.80
N SER A 249 2.71 -9.14 -12.62
CA SER A 249 2.97 -9.36 -14.04
C SER A 249 3.96 -8.33 -14.58
N TYR A 250 5.03 -8.80 -15.22
CA TYR A 250 6.05 -7.93 -15.83
C TYR A 250 5.80 -7.68 -17.31
N THR A 251 5.54 -8.74 -18.08
CA THR A 251 5.56 -8.70 -19.55
C THR A 251 4.22 -8.28 -20.17
N PRO A 252 4.24 -7.75 -21.42
CA PRO A 252 3.02 -7.43 -22.16
C PRO A 252 2.05 -8.61 -22.23
N GLN A 253 2.55 -9.82 -22.51
CA GLN A 253 1.72 -11.02 -22.64
C GLN A 253 0.98 -11.36 -21.35
N ALA A 254 1.68 -11.39 -20.21
CA ALA A 254 1.08 -11.71 -18.90
C ALA A 254 0.06 -10.62 -18.49
N VAL A 255 0.41 -9.34 -18.68
CA VAL A 255 -0.49 -8.23 -18.38
C VAL A 255 -1.74 -8.27 -19.24
N GLN A 256 -1.59 -8.41 -20.56
CA GLN A 256 -2.74 -8.49 -21.47
C GLN A 256 -3.65 -9.67 -21.17
N GLN A 257 -3.11 -10.83 -20.80
CA GLN A 257 -3.92 -11.97 -20.36
C GLN A 257 -4.71 -11.61 -19.11
N ALA A 258 -4.05 -11.15 -18.04
CA ALA A 258 -4.69 -10.81 -16.78
C ALA A 258 -5.83 -9.79 -16.94
N ILE A 259 -5.60 -8.70 -17.68
CA ILE A 259 -6.60 -7.63 -17.85
C ILE A 259 -7.80 -8.08 -18.70
N LYS A 260 -7.59 -8.88 -19.76
CA LYS A 260 -8.69 -9.46 -20.57
C LYS A 260 -9.63 -10.34 -19.74
N LEU A 261 -9.11 -10.91 -18.66
CA LEU A 261 -9.84 -11.81 -17.78
C LEU A 261 -10.45 -11.11 -16.56
N GLY A 262 -10.29 -9.79 -16.45
CA GLY A 262 -10.99 -8.95 -15.47
C GLY A 262 -10.20 -8.62 -14.20
N VAL A 263 -8.87 -8.74 -14.23
CA VAL A 263 -8.00 -8.22 -13.16
C VAL A 263 -8.08 -6.69 -13.12
N ARG A 264 -8.22 -6.11 -11.92
CA ARG A 264 -8.38 -4.66 -11.70
C ARG A 264 -7.05 -3.90 -11.67
N GLY A 265 -6.00 -4.54 -11.17
CA GLY A 265 -4.71 -3.90 -10.95
C GLY A 265 -3.54 -4.80 -11.34
N ILE A 266 -2.52 -4.20 -11.92
CA ILE A 266 -1.26 -4.84 -12.29
C ILE A 266 -0.16 -4.33 -11.36
N GLU A 267 0.56 -5.25 -10.77
CA GLU A 267 1.72 -4.97 -9.94
C GLU A 267 3.00 -5.03 -10.78
N HIS A 268 3.95 -4.13 -10.52
CA HIS A 268 5.22 -3.97 -11.23
C HIS A 268 5.04 -3.46 -12.67
N GLY A 269 4.70 -4.35 -13.62
CA GLY A 269 4.48 -3.99 -15.03
C GLY A 269 5.70 -3.47 -15.76
N ASN A 270 6.93 -3.70 -15.27
CA ASN A 270 8.13 -2.97 -15.74
C ASN A 270 8.43 -3.12 -17.24
N LEU A 271 7.89 -4.16 -17.90
CA LEU A 271 8.17 -4.48 -19.30
C LEU A 271 6.97 -4.27 -20.23
N ILE A 272 5.86 -3.65 -19.76
CA ILE A 272 4.72 -3.37 -20.64
C ILE A 272 5.13 -2.43 -21.78
N ASP A 273 4.53 -2.63 -22.95
CA ASP A 273 4.68 -1.76 -24.12
C ASP A 273 3.52 -0.75 -24.21
N LEU A 274 3.61 0.15 -25.20
CA LEU A 274 2.61 1.19 -25.41
C LEU A 274 1.22 0.61 -25.76
N GLU A 275 1.17 -0.50 -26.49
CA GLU A 275 -0.10 -1.16 -26.83
C GLU A 275 -0.80 -1.66 -25.56
N THR A 276 -0.04 -2.34 -24.70
CA THR A 276 -0.53 -2.82 -23.41
C THR A 276 -0.95 -1.66 -22.51
N ALA A 277 -0.16 -0.58 -22.45
CA ALA A 277 -0.50 0.60 -21.66
C ALA A 277 -1.82 1.26 -22.13
N LYS A 278 -2.01 1.41 -23.45
CA LYS A 278 -3.28 1.92 -24.01
C LYS A 278 -4.45 1.01 -23.64
N MET A 279 -4.27 -0.30 -23.77
CA MET A 279 -5.29 -1.26 -23.41
C MET A 279 -5.65 -1.19 -21.91
N MET A 280 -4.66 -1.02 -21.03
CA MET A 280 -4.90 -0.81 -19.60
C MET A 280 -5.71 0.47 -19.35
N ALA A 281 -5.36 1.58 -20.02
CA ALA A 281 -6.07 2.85 -19.89
C ALA A 281 -7.52 2.75 -20.37
N GLU A 282 -7.76 2.14 -21.54
CA GLU A 282 -9.10 1.92 -22.11
C GLU A 282 -9.98 1.06 -21.19
N MET A 283 -9.39 0.07 -20.52
CA MET A 283 -10.09 -0.83 -19.60
C MET A 283 -10.18 -0.29 -18.16
N GLY A 284 -9.58 0.87 -17.86
CA GLY A 284 -9.55 1.43 -16.50
C GLY A 284 -8.77 0.58 -15.49
N VAL A 285 -7.76 -0.17 -15.95
CA VAL A 285 -6.90 -1.00 -15.11
C VAL A 285 -5.83 -0.14 -14.45
N PHE A 286 -5.61 -0.38 -13.17
CA PHE A 286 -4.58 0.33 -12.38
C PHE A 286 -3.20 -0.31 -12.57
N LEU A 287 -2.17 0.51 -12.46
CA LEU A 287 -0.78 0.06 -12.44
C LEU A 287 -0.10 0.49 -11.14
N THR A 288 0.56 -0.43 -10.45
CA THR A 288 1.33 -0.16 -9.23
C THR A 288 2.79 -0.55 -9.45
N PRO A 289 3.63 0.36 -10.00
CA PRO A 289 5.07 0.13 -10.10
C PRO A 289 5.70 0.13 -8.71
N THR A 290 6.79 -0.62 -8.52
CA THR A 290 7.47 -0.78 -7.23
C THR A 290 8.98 -0.60 -7.37
N LEU A 291 9.39 0.54 -7.92
CA LEU A 291 10.76 0.71 -8.41
C LEU A 291 11.80 0.74 -7.29
N ILE A 292 11.44 1.27 -6.13
CA ILE A 292 12.32 1.37 -4.97
C ILE A 292 12.80 0.01 -4.48
N ALA A 293 11.97 -1.04 -4.58
CA ALA A 293 12.38 -2.41 -4.27
C ALA A 293 13.58 -2.84 -5.12
N HIS A 294 13.52 -2.59 -6.43
CA HIS A 294 14.60 -2.92 -7.35
C HIS A 294 15.87 -2.10 -7.10
N VAL A 295 15.71 -0.80 -6.80
CA VAL A 295 16.83 0.09 -6.48
C VAL A 295 17.54 -0.36 -5.20
N MET A 296 16.78 -0.65 -4.13
CA MET A 296 17.35 -1.07 -2.85
C MET A 296 17.91 -2.48 -2.90
N ALA A 297 17.25 -3.41 -3.59
CA ALA A 297 17.75 -4.78 -3.77
C ALA A 297 19.13 -4.79 -4.41
N LYS A 298 19.35 -3.96 -5.45
CA LYS A 298 20.65 -3.76 -6.08
C LYS A 298 21.64 -3.09 -5.13
N LYS A 299 21.26 -1.98 -4.49
CA LYS A 299 22.15 -1.19 -3.62
C LYS A 299 22.65 -1.99 -2.40
N MET A 300 21.81 -2.88 -1.87
CA MET A 300 22.11 -3.68 -0.68
C MET A 300 22.62 -5.08 -0.99
N ASN A 301 22.74 -5.45 -2.27
CA ASN A 301 23.08 -6.81 -2.71
C ASN A 301 22.19 -7.88 -2.03
N PHE A 302 20.89 -7.59 -1.92
CA PHE A 302 19.92 -8.39 -1.14
C PHE A 302 19.50 -9.69 -1.84
N LEU A 303 19.64 -9.72 -3.18
CA LEU A 303 19.22 -10.82 -4.03
C LEU A 303 20.37 -11.78 -4.33
N PRO A 304 20.10 -13.10 -4.48
CA PRO A 304 21.09 -14.03 -5.02
C PRO A 304 21.45 -13.66 -6.48
N ALA A 305 22.62 -14.08 -6.95
CA ALA A 305 23.16 -13.67 -8.26
C ALA A 305 22.22 -13.89 -9.45
N SER A 306 21.47 -14.99 -9.47
CA SER A 306 20.48 -15.28 -10.53
C SER A 306 19.32 -14.27 -10.53
N ALA A 307 18.87 -13.82 -9.36
CA ALA A 307 17.83 -12.82 -9.22
C ALA A 307 18.37 -11.39 -9.42
N ALA A 308 19.64 -11.13 -9.10
CA ALA A 308 20.28 -9.83 -9.33
C ALA A 308 20.33 -9.47 -10.84
N ALA A 309 20.62 -10.45 -11.70
CA ALA A 309 20.60 -10.25 -13.16
C ALA A 309 19.20 -9.89 -13.66
N LYS A 310 18.17 -10.61 -13.19
CA LYS A 310 16.75 -10.29 -13.46
C LYS A 310 16.39 -8.87 -13.02
N ASN A 311 16.88 -8.45 -11.84
CA ASN A 311 16.61 -7.13 -11.28
C ASN A 311 17.18 -5.98 -12.13
N ASP A 312 18.37 -6.17 -12.70
CA ASP A 312 19.00 -5.15 -13.55
C ASP A 312 18.19 -4.88 -14.82
N GLU A 313 17.67 -5.93 -15.45
CA GLU A 313 16.81 -5.83 -16.64
C GLU A 313 15.52 -5.05 -16.36
N VAL A 314 14.80 -5.39 -15.29
CA VAL A 314 13.51 -4.77 -14.97
C VAL A 314 13.65 -3.34 -14.43
N LEU A 315 14.76 -3.01 -13.76
CA LEU A 315 14.99 -1.67 -13.22
C LEU A 315 15.19 -0.63 -14.32
N GLU A 316 15.97 -0.96 -15.36
CA GLU A 316 16.22 -0.02 -16.46
C GLU A 316 14.93 0.31 -17.23
N GLN A 317 14.08 -0.71 -17.47
CA GLN A 317 12.84 -0.55 -18.22
C GLN A 317 11.73 0.08 -17.37
N GLY A 318 11.65 -0.24 -16.07
CA GLY A 318 10.58 0.23 -15.19
C GLY A 318 10.44 1.75 -15.12
N LEU A 319 11.55 2.50 -15.16
CA LEU A 319 11.54 3.96 -15.15
C LEU A 319 10.94 4.55 -16.45
N LYS A 320 11.36 4.03 -17.61
CA LYS A 320 10.84 4.44 -18.93
C LYS A 320 9.36 4.07 -19.06
N MET A 321 9.00 2.88 -18.58
CA MET A 321 7.65 2.35 -18.56
C MET A 321 6.69 3.26 -17.81
N MET A 322 7.06 3.75 -16.62
CA MET A 322 6.17 4.58 -15.80
C MET A 322 5.72 5.84 -16.54
N LYS A 323 6.66 6.55 -17.19
CA LYS A 323 6.33 7.73 -17.98
C LYS A 323 5.39 7.37 -19.13
N MET A 324 5.70 6.31 -19.88
CA MET A 324 4.87 5.83 -20.99
C MET A 324 3.45 5.46 -20.53
N ALA A 325 3.30 4.77 -19.40
CA ALA A 325 2.00 4.38 -18.87
C ALA A 325 1.14 5.59 -18.51
N VAL A 326 1.73 6.58 -17.81
CA VAL A 326 1.03 7.81 -17.45
C VAL A 326 0.68 8.63 -18.70
N ASP A 327 1.59 8.77 -19.66
CA ASP A 327 1.34 9.49 -20.92
C ASP A 327 0.24 8.79 -21.76
N ALA A 328 0.09 7.47 -21.63
CA ALA A 328 -0.99 6.69 -22.26
C ALA A 328 -2.34 6.76 -21.51
N GLY A 329 -2.39 7.42 -20.34
CA GLY A 329 -3.61 7.58 -19.55
C GLY A 329 -3.86 6.49 -18.51
N VAL A 330 -2.88 5.62 -18.23
CA VAL A 330 -3.01 4.60 -17.18
C VAL A 330 -3.04 5.27 -15.81
N THR A 331 -3.98 4.84 -14.94
CA THR A 331 -4.02 5.31 -13.56
C THR A 331 -2.95 4.59 -12.73
N VAL A 332 -1.94 5.34 -12.30
CA VAL A 332 -0.80 4.81 -11.53
C VAL A 332 -0.98 5.01 -10.02
N CYS A 333 -0.66 3.97 -9.25
CA CYS A 333 -0.66 3.95 -7.78
C CYS A 333 0.76 3.83 -7.21
N TYR A 334 0.93 4.28 -5.97
CA TYR A 334 2.17 4.13 -5.21
C TYR A 334 2.32 2.70 -4.71
N GLY A 335 3.53 2.15 -4.83
CA GLY A 335 3.86 0.81 -4.33
C GLY A 335 5.34 0.77 -3.95
N SER A 336 5.67 0.18 -2.80
CA SER A 336 7.08 0.06 -2.37
C SER A 336 7.68 -1.32 -2.61
N ASP A 337 6.95 -2.40 -2.28
CA ASP A 337 7.38 -3.80 -2.37
C ASP A 337 8.74 -4.10 -1.70
N LEU A 338 9.04 -3.39 -0.62
CA LEU A 338 10.31 -3.56 0.09
C LEU A 338 10.26 -4.81 0.97
N LEU A 339 11.39 -5.50 1.02
CA LEU A 339 11.56 -6.77 1.73
C LEU A 339 12.63 -6.64 2.81
N GLY A 340 12.36 -7.23 3.97
CA GLY A 340 13.34 -7.41 5.03
C GLY A 340 13.94 -6.07 5.50
N PRO A 341 15.27 -5.93 5.57
CA PRO A 341 15.90 -4.71 6.05
C PRO A 341 15.66 -3.50 5.13
N MET A 342 15.11 -3.66 3.92
CA MET A 342 14.90 -2.56 2.98
C MET A 342 13.70 -1.66 3.31
N HIS A 343 12.81 -2.08 4.23
CA HIS A 343 11.60 -1.33 4.62
C HIS A 343 11.86 0.14 5.02
N PHE A 344 13.07 0.49 5.48
CA PHE A 344 13.43 1.88 5.79
C PHE A 344 13.29 2.83 4.60
N ALA A 345 13.41 2.31 3.38
CA ALA A 345 13.40 3.08 2.15
C ALA A 345 11.98 3.32 1.60
N GLN A 346 10.92 2.97 2.33
CA GLN A 346 9.53 3.03 1.84
C GLN A 346 9.17 4.34 1.18
N SER A 347 9.53 5.48 1.78
CA SER A 347 9.23 6.80 1.23
C SER A 347 10.10 7.14 0.01
N LYS A 348 11.25 6.51 -0.19
CA LYS A 348 12.21 6.86 -1.25
C LYS A 348 11.70 6.63 -2.68
N GLU A 349 10.57 5.95 -2.84
CA GLU A 349 9.87 5.85 -4.12
C GLU A 349 9.42 7.23 -4.63
N PHE A 350 9.11 8.24 -3.79
CA PHE A 350 8.76 9.58 -4.29
C PHE A 350 9.92 10.21 -5.08
N SER A 351 11.16 10.14 -4.59
CA SER A 351 12.33 10.60 -5.35
C SER A 351 12.63 9.76 -6.59
N VAL A 352 12.37 8.44 -6.56
CA VAL A 352 12.54 7.61 -7.76
C VAL A 352 11.57 8.06 -8.85
N ARG A 353 10.32 8.36 -8.49
CA ARG A 353 9.27 8.80 -9.41
C ARG A 353 9.45 10.24 -9.90
N SER A 354 10.01 11.13 -9.09
CA SER A 354 10.17 12.57 -9.42
C SER A 354 11.07 12.83 -10.63
N SER A 355 11.89 11.85 -11.01
CA SER A 355 12.70 11.91 -12.23
C SER A 355 11.87 11.83 -13.52
N TYR A 356 10.61 11.39 -13.46
CA TYR A 356 9.78 11.08 -14.64
C TYR A 356 8.36 11.64 -14.59
N LEU A 357 7.83 11.86 -13.38
CA LEU A 357 6.47 12.33 -13.16
C LEU A 357 6.45 13.67 -12.43
N THR A 358 5.39 14.44 -12.64
CA THR A 358 5.16 15.68 -11.88
C THR A 358 4.81 15.39 -10.43
N ALA A 359 5.08 16.34 -9.53
CA ALA A 359 4.74 16.22 -8.11
C ALA A 359 3.26 15.87 -7.88
N LEU A 360 2.35 16.48 -8.64
CA LEU A 360 0.91 16.19 -8.58
C LEU A 360 0.60 14.73 -8.95
N GLN A 361 1.14 14.23 -10.06
CA GLN A 361 0.91 12.83 -10.49
C GLN A 361 1.40 11.84 -9.44
N ILE A 362 2.55 12.13 -8.81
CA ILE A 362 3.11 11.26 -7.77
C ILE A 362 2.26 11.34 -6.51
N LEU A 363 1.86 12.54 -6.07
CA LEU A 363 0.98 12.69 -4.91
C LEU A 363 -0.36 11.99 -5.12
N GLN A 364 -0.97 12.10 -6.32
CA GLN A 364 -2.19 11.39 -6.68
C GLN A 364 -2.02 9.88 -6.60
N SER A 365 -0.85 9.36 -6.99
CA SER A 365 -0.53 7.94 -6.93
C SER A 365 -0.57 7.37 -5.50
N ALA A 366 -0.23 8.18 -4.50
CA ALA A 366 -0.22 7.80 -3.07
C ALA A 366 -1.47 8.27 -2.29
N THR A 367 -2.45 8.89 -2.96
CA THR A 367 -3.65 9.44 -2.32
C THR A 367 -4.91 9.02 -3.10
N VAL A 368 -5.39 9.84 -4.03
CA VAL A 368 -6.68 9.64 -4.72
C VAL A 368 -6.70 8.42 -5.63
N ASN A 369 -5.62 8.11 -6.35
CA ASN A 369 -5.56 6.92 -7.21
C ASN A 369 -5.48 5.66 -6.37
N ALA A 370 -4.68 5.68 -5.31
CA ALA A 370 -4.58 4.59 -4.36
C ALA A 370 -5.92 4.29 -3.69
N ALA A 371 -6.64 5.32 -3.22
CA ALA A 371 -7.97 5.18 -2.65
C ALA A 371 -8.96 4.52 -3.63
N ARG A 372 -8.92 4.89 -4.93
CA ARG A 372 -9.75 4.27 -5.98
C ARG A 372 -9.38 2.81 -6.25
N LEU A 373 -8.09 2.46 -6.23
CA LEU A 373 -7.65 1.09 -6.41
C LEU A 373 -8.20 0.19 -5.31
N ILE A 374 -8.11 0.64 -4.05
CA ILE A 374 -8.60 -0.09 -2.88
C ILE A 374 -10.11 0.05 -2.61
N MET A 375 -10.87 0.70 -3.50
CA MET A 375 -12.31 0.94 -3.37
C MET A 375 -12.70 1.72 -2.10
N GLN A 376 -11.98 2.81 -1.81
CA GLN A 376 -12.18 3.72 -0.67
C GLN A 376 -12.18 5.20 -1.08
N GLU A 377 -12.42 5.50 -2.35
CA GLU A 377 -12.41 6.86 -2.91
C GLU A 377 -13.46 7.80 -2.30
N ASP A 378 -14.48 7.25 -1.63
CA ASP A 378 -15.53 7.97 -0.92
C ASP A 378 -15.17 8.32 0.53
N ARG A 379 -14.01 7.85 1.03
CA ARG A 379 -13.62 7.98 2.44
C ARG A 379 -12.16 8.32 2.69
N LEU A 380 -11.25 8.02 1.76
CA LEU A 380 -9.80 8.18 1.90
C LEU A 380 -9.18 8.99 0.74
N GLY A 381 -7.93 9.40 0.93
CA GLY A 381 -7.10 10.03 -0.12
C GLY A 381 -7.39 11.50 -0.39
N GLN A 382 -8.30 12.14 0.35
CA GLN A 382 -8.63 13.57 0.22
C GLN A 382 -8.94 14.19 1.58
N ILE A 383 -8.71 15.51 1.69
CA ILE A 383 -9.18 16.31 2.83
C ILE A 383 -10.55 16.87 2.44
N ARG A 384 -11.62 16.17 2.87
CA ARG A 384 -13.00 16.51 2.51
C ARG A 384 -13.94 16.23 3.68
N GLU A 385 -14.98 17.04 3.84
CA GLU A 385 -16.02 16.79 4.85
C GLU A 385 -16.63 15.38 4.69
N GLY A 386 -16.82 14.69 5.81
CA GLY A 386 -17.29 13.32 5.90
C GLY A 386 -16.20 12.25 5.75
N PHE A 387 -15.00 12.60 5.25
CA PHE A 387 -13.90 11.65 5.07
C PHE A 387 -13.22 11.32 6.40
N VAL A 388 -12.49 10.21 6.42
CA VAL A 388 -11.67 9.84 7.57
C VAL A 388 -10.55 10.87 7.74
N ALA A 389 -10.30 11.30 8.97
CA ALA A 389 -9.25 12.25 9.29
C ALA A 389 -7.87 11.56 9.36
N ASP A 390 -7.41 11.09 8.21
CA ASP A 390 -6.05 10.60 7.97
C ASP A 390 -5.26 11.73 7.29
N LEU A 391 -4.34 12.37 8.03
CA LEU A 391 -3.71 13.63 7.63
C LEU A 391 -2.22 13.66 7.97
N LEU A 392 -1.46 14.39 7.16
CA LEU A 392 -0.06 14.73 7.39
C LEU A 392 0.08 16.23 7.57
N ILE A 393 0.80 16.63 8.61
CA ILE A 393 1.20 18.03 8.81
C ILE A 393 2.64 18.16 8.32
N LEU A 394 2.84 18.99 7.30
CA LEU A 394 4.12 19.14 6.60
C LEU A 394 4.70 20.55 6.78
N GLU A 395 6.03 20.62 6.86
CA GLU A 395 6.79 21.88 6.90
C GLU A 395 6.82 22.57 5.53
N GLY A 396 6.66 21.82 4.43
CA GLY A 396 6.76 22.31 3.06
C GLY A 396 5.64 21.83 2.13
N ASN A 397 5.59 22.44 0.94
CA ASN A 397 4.59 22.13 -0.09
C ASN A 397 5.05 20.94 -0.97
N PRO A 398 4.39 19.77 -0.90
CA PRO A 398 4.76 18.62 -1.72
C PRO A 398 4.45 18.80 -3.21
N LEU A 399 3.64 19.79 -3.61
CA LEU A 399 3.37 20.11 -5.02
C LEU A 399 4.53 20.91 -5.66
N GLU A 400 5.36 21.58 -4.85
CA GLU A 400 6.57 22.26 -5.32
C GLU A 400 7.78 21.32 -5.30
N ASP A 401 7.95 20.54 -4.23
CA ASP A 401 8.98 19.53 -4.10
C ASP A 401 8.41 18.26 -3.47
N ILE A 402 8.14 17.24 -4.28
CA ILE A 402 7.61 15.96 -3.81
C ILE A 402 8.61 15.21 -2.92
N THR A 403 9.92 15.49 -3.04
CA THR A 403 10.97 14.80 -2.28
C THR A 403 10.96 15.16 -0.81
N ILE A 404 10.17 16.14 -0.38
CA ILE A 404 9.94 16.36 1.05
C ILE A 404 9.34 15.13 1.70
N LEU A 405 8.52 14.33 0.99
CA LEU A 405 7.92 13.10 1.53
C LEU A 405 8.97 11.99 1.75
N ASP A 406 10.15 12.07 1.12
CA ASP A 406 11.30 11.20 1.43
C ASP A 406 12.01 11.59 2.73
N LYS A 407 11.95 12.87 3.09
CA LYS A 407 12.71 13.49 4.19
C LYS A 407 11.85 13.60 5.44
N VAL A 408 11.25 12.48 5.82
CA VAL A 408 10.30 12.37 6.94
C VAL A 408 10.80 13.06 8.21
N GLU A 409 12.08 12.92 8.52
CA GLU A 409 12.68 13.51 9.72
C GLU A 409 12.71 15.05 9.72
N GLU A 410 12.70 15.66 8.54
CA GLU A 410 12.81 17.10 8.32
C GLU A 410 11.46 17.76 8.00
N SER A 411 10.60 17.06 7.25
CA SER A 411 9.41 17.66 6.64
C SER A 411 8.09 17.24 7.28
N LEU A 412 8.01 16.03 7.88
CA LEU A 412 6.77 15.49 8.44
C LEU A 412 6.70 15.83 9.93
N LEU A 413 5.89 16.82 10.26
CA LEU A 413 5.75 17.32 11.64
C LEU A 413 4.90 16.39 12.49
N ALA A 414 3.78 15.91 11.95
CA ALA A 414 2.87 15.01 12.64
C ALA A 414 2.05 14.17 11.67
N VAL A 415 1.60 13.02 12.16
CA VAL A 415 0.70 12.09 11.48
C VAL A 415 -0.58 11.99 12.29
N VAL A 416 -1.71 12.22 11.63
CA VAL A 416 -3.05 12.01 12.16
C VAL A 416 -3.63 10.78 11.47
N LYS A 417 -4.12 9.81 12.25
CA LYS A 417 -4.84 8.64 11.74
C LYS A 417 -6.11 8.44 12.53
N ASP A 418 -7.23 8.25 11.83
CA ASP A 418 -8.56 8.15 12.44
C ASP A 418 -8.84 9.33 13.39
N GLY A 419 -8.41 10.54 13.00
CA GLY A 419 -8.53 11.78 13.76
C GLY A 419 -7.62 11.90 14.98
N ARG A 420 -6.75 10.92 15.24
CA ARG A 420 -5.82 10.94 16.37
C ARG A 420 -4.43 11.29 15.94
N VAL A 421 -3.73 12.10 16.72
CA VAL A 421 -2.31 12.36 16.52
C VAL A 421 -1.54 11.12 16.98
N VAL A 422 -1.04 10.33 16.02
CA VAL A 422 -0.35 9.06 16.29
C VAL A 422 1.17 9.20 16.30
N THR A 423 1.70 10.26 15.70
CA THR A 423 3.12 10.59 15.73
C THR A 423 3.26 12.10 15.65
N SER A 424 4.16 12.67 16.44
CA SER A 424 4.48 14.09 16.39
C SER A 424 5.95 14.31 16.70
N ARG A 425 6.58 15.18 15.92
CA ARG A 425 7.91 15.77 16.15
C ARG A 425 7.81 17.25 16.48
N TRP A 426 6.59 17.80 16.49
CA TRP A 426 6.32 19.19 16.74
C TRP A 426 5.80 19.36 18.16
N ASP A 427 6.54 20.12 18.97
CA ASP A 427 6.26 20.38 20.38
C ASP A 427 4.85 20.96 20.64
N LYS A 428 4.27 21.62 19.65
CA LYS A 428 2.91 22.20 19.72
C LYS A 428 1.78 21.19 19.61
N ILE A 429 2.03 19.97 19.14
CA ILE A 429 0.99 18.94 18.97
C ILE A 429 1.40 17.65 19.70
N LYS A 430 0.59 17.26 20.68
CA LYS A 430 0.86 16.07 21.50
C LYS A 430 0.30 14.83 20.81
N VAL A 431 1.01 13.71 20.97
CA VAL A 431 0.50 12.39 20.58
C VAL A 431 -0.63 12.00 21.53
N ASP A 432 -1.73 11.49 20.97
CA ASP A 432 -2.85 11.00 21.77
C ASP A 432 -2.42 9.77 22.58
N ALA A 433 -2.75 9.78 23.87
CA ALA A 433 -2.43 8.72 24.82
C ALA A 433 -3.40 7.53 24.74
#